data_AF-A0A0F9MUE1-F1
#
_entry.id   AF-A0A0F9MUE1-F1
#
_cell.length_a   1.000
_cell.length_b   1.000
_cell.length_c   1.000
_cell.angle_alpha   90.00
_cell.angle_beta   90.00
_cell.angle_gamma   90.00
#
_symmetry.space_group_name_H-M   'P 1'
#
loop_
_entity.id
_entity.type
_entity.pdbx_description
1 polymer ?
#
loop_
_entity_poly.entity_id
_entity_poly.type
_entity_poly.pdbx_seq_one_letter_code
_entity_poly.pdbx_strand_id
1 'polypeptide(L)' 'MGYLRALSYILQEEPGTSLRAAGFIYTGMSRGGTWDRKGRSRFDKGPIEPKQIYEVEAKKARNVAISSSIPEGGVV' A
#
# COMPACT_ATOMS: atom_id res chain seq x y z
N MET A 1 -12.56 -7.47 -6.11
CA MET A 1 -12.47 -6.20 -5.35
C MET A 1 -11.80 -5.15 -6.23
N GLY A 2 -12.35 -3.92 -6.29
CA GLY A 2 -11.92 -2.84 -7.21
C GLY A 2 -11.14 -1.71 -6.52
N TYR A 3 -10.24 -2.05 -5.59
CA TYR A 3 -9.46 -1.06 -4.84
C TYR A 3 -8.42 -0.37 -5.74
N LEU A 4 -8.21 0.93 -5.52
CA LEU A 4 -7.24 1.74 -6.27
C LEU A 4 -5.90 1.89 -5.55
N ARG A 5 -5.91 1.76 -4.22
CA ARG A 5 -4.75 1.94 -3.34
C ARG A 5 -4.91 1.05 -2.13
N ALA A 6 -3.79 0.53 -1.65
CA ALA A 6 -3.70 -0.12 -0.35
C ALA A 6 -2.79 0.70 0.58
N LEU A 7 -3.13 0.68 1.86
CA LEU A 7 -2.33 1.28 2.93
C LEU A 7 -1.91 0.18 3.91
N SER A 8 -0.69 0.29 4.39
CA SER A 8 -0.16 -0.54 5.47
C SER A 8 0.47 0.33 6.55
N TYR A 9 0.42 -0.15 7.79
CA TYR A 9 0.94 0.54 8.95
C TYR A 9 1.88 -0.39 9.71
N ILE A 10 3.06 0.11 10.07
CA ILE A 10 4.04 -0.59 10.91
C ILE A 10 4.47 0.34 12.04
N LEU A 11 4.97 -0.19 13.16
CA LEU A 11 5.47 0.63 14.27
C LEU A 11 6.63 1.51 13.80
N GLN A 12 6.86 2.62 14.49
CA GLN A 12 7.89 3.59 14.11
C GLN A 12 9.28 2.95 14.02
N GLU A 13 9.58 2.00 14.91
CA GLU A 13 10.88 1.35 15.01
C GLU A 13 11.03 0.17 14.05
N GLU A 14 9.96 -0.26 13.38
CA GLU A 14 10.03 -1.37 12.43
C GLU A 14 10.70 -0.94 11.11
N PRO A 15 11.56 -1.79 10.53
CA PRO A 15 12.39 -1.40 9.39
C PRO A 15 11.60 -1.25 8.07
N GLY A 16 10.42 -1.86 7.94
CA GLY A 16 9.60 -1.78 6.72
C GLY A 16 10.23 -2.42 5.46
N THR A 17 11.26 -3.26 5.61
CA THR A 17 11.99 -3.88 4.49
C THR A 17 11.09 -4.70 3.57
N SER A 18 10.16 -5.47 4.12
CA SER A 18 9.20 -6.26 3.35
C SER A 18 8.22 -5.39 2.55
N LEU A 19 7.74 -4.29 3.13
CA LEU A 19 6.85 -3.34 2.44
C LEU A 19 7.56 -2.67 1.27
N ARG A 20 8.80 -2.21 1.47
CA ARG A 20 9.63 -1.63 0.40
C ARG A 20 9.89 -2.65 -0.71
N ALA A 21 10.24 -3.89 -0.34
CA ALA A 21 10.45 -4.98 -1.31
C ALA A 21 9.17 -5.32 -2.09
N ALA A 22 7.99 -5.18 -1.47
CA ALA A 22 6.69 -5.39 -2.11
C ALA A 22 6.22 -4.18 -2.97
N GLY A 23 7.02 -3.12 -3.07
CA GLY A 23 6.70 -1.93 -3.86
C GLY A 23 5.81 -0.91 -3.15
N PHE A 24 5.64 -1.03 -1.83
CA PHE A 24 5.01 0.04 -1.06
C PHE A 24 5.98 1.20 -0.85
N ILE A 25 5.44 2.40 -0.85
CA ILE A 25 6.15 3.67 -0.68
C ILE A 25 5.79 4.25 0.68
N TYR A 26 6.79 4.72 1.42
CA TYR A 26 6.57 5.43 2.67
C TYR A 26 5.89 6.78 2.42
N THR A 27 4.74 7.02 3.04
CA THR A 27 3.93 8.23 2.87
C THR A 27 4.03 9.18 4.08
N GLY A 28 4.32 8.67 5.28
CA GLY A 28 4.44 9.51 6.48
C GLY A 28 4.25 8.77 7.80
N MET A 29 3.97 9.52 8.87
CA MET A 29 3.75 9.00 10.21
C MET A 29 2.32 9.28 10.71
N SER A 30 1.75 8.33 11.42
CA SER A 30 0.56 8.57 12.24
C SER A 30 0.94 9.19 13.59
N ARG A 31 -0.03 9.76 14.30
CA ARG A 31 0.20 10.41 15.61
C ARG A 31 0.38 9.42 16.77
N GLY A 32 0.06 8.14 16.57
CA GLY A 32 -0.14 7.21 17.68
C GLY A 32 -1.40 7.55 18.49
N GLY A 33 -1.47 7.04 19.72
CA GLY A 33 -2.50 7.38 20.69
C GLY A 33 -3.18 6.17 21.34
N THR A 34 -4.04 6.47 22.30
CA THR A 34 -4.77 5.47 23.09
C THR A 34 -5.85 4.75 22.28
N TRP A 35 -6.04 3.47 22.62
CA TRP A 35 -7.14 2.62 22.19
C TRP A 35 -8.44 2.93 22.94
N ASP A 36 -8.35 3.70 24.02
CA ASP A 36 -9.50 4.18 24.79
C ASP A 36 -10.34 5.18 23.99
N ARG A 37 -11.67 5.04 24.10
CA ARG A 37 -12.64 5.91 23.43
C ARG A 37 -13.84 6.12 24.35
N LYS A 38 -14.36 7.35 24.38
CA LYS A 38 -15.59 7.68 25.13
C LYS A 38 -16.72 6.73 24.71
N GLY A 39 -17.32 6.05 25.69
CA GLY A 39 -18.40 5.08 25.48
C GLY A 39 -17.94 3.65 25.15
N ARG A 40 -16.62 3.41 25.02
CA ARG A 40 -16.07 2.06 24.86
C ARG A 40 -14.67 2.02 25.46
N SER A 41 -14.61 1.92 26.78
CA SER A 41 -13.32 1.99 27.45
C SER A 41 -12.45 0.79 27.14
N ARG A 42 -11.16 1.03 26.88
CA ARG A 42 -10.16 0.00 26.62
C ARG A 42 -8.87 0.34 27.33
N PHE A 43 -8.24 -0.69 27.89
CA PHE A 43 -6.86 -0.58 28.36
C PHE A 43 -5.89 -0.72 27.18
N ASP A 44 -4.88 0.13 27.17
CA ASP A 44 -3.81 0.14 26.17
C ASP A 44 -2.86 -1.04 26.39
N LYS A 45 -3.26 -2.22 25.91
CA LYS A 45 -2.43 -3.43 25.96
C LYS A 45 -1.41 -3.50 24.80
N GLY A 46 -1.65 -2.74 23.74
CA GLY A 46 -0.79 -2.71 22.55
C GLY A 46 -0.07 -1.38 22.39
N PRO A 47 0.89 -1.29 21.45
CA PRO A 47 1.66 -0.07 21.23
C PRO A 47 0.80 1.12 20.83
N ILE A 48 0.93 2.20 21.59
CA ILE A 48 0.28 3.50 21.35
C ILE A 48 1.20 4.47 20.61
N GLU A 49 2.39 4.01 20.22
CA GLU A 49 3.37 4.80 19.49
C GLU A 49 2.88 5.16 18.07
N PRO A 50 3.46 6.23 17.48
CA PRO A 50 3.36 6.53 16.06
C PRO A 50 3.67 5.31 15.18
N LYS A 51 3.04 5.27 14.02
CA LYS A 51 3.22 4.21 13.02
C LYS A 51 3.64 4.81 11.69
N GLN A 52 4.61 4.19 11.03
CA GLN A 52 4.93 4.50 9.65
C GLN A 52 3.77 4.07 8.75
N ILE A 53 3.41 4.91 7.79
CA ILE A 53 2.34 4.70 6.82
C ILE A 53 2.99 4.41 5.47
N TYR A 54 2.59 3.31 4.87
CA TYR A 54 3.05 2.87 3.56
C TYR A 54 1.87 2.74 2.60
N GLU A 55 2.07 3.10 1.34
CA GLU A 55 1.06 2.99 0.30
C GLU A 55 1.54 2.20 -0.91
N VAL A 56 0.62 1.55 -1.60
CA VAL A 56 0.85 1.06 -2.96
C VAL A 56 -0.40 1.31 -3.80
N GLU A 57 -0.21 1.74 -5.03
CA GLU A 57 -1.30 1.82 -6.00
C GLU A 57 -1.62 0.42 -6.53
N ALA A 58 -2.90 0.09 -6.57
CA ALA A 58 -3.35 -1.10 -7.27
C ALA A 58 -3.16 -0.84 -8.77
N LYS A 59 -2.26 -1.60 -9.42
CA LYS A 59 -2.11 -1.53 -10.87
C LYS A 59 -3.47 -1.81 -11.50
N LYS A 60 -3.99 -0.85 -12.26
CA LYS A 60 -5.06 -1.14 -13.23
C LYS A 60 -4.53 -2.27 -14.13
N ALA A 61 -5.30 -3.35 -14.25
CA ALA A 61 -5.06 -4.32 -15.32
C ALA A 61 -5.10 -3.52 -16.63
N ARG A 62 -3.94 -3.35 -17.27
CA ARG A 62 -3.90 -2.74 -18.58
C ARG A 62 -4.54 -3.76 -19.52
N ASN A 63 -5.70 -3.42 -20.08
CA ASN A 63 -6.18 -4.10 -21.28
C ASN A 63 -5.15 -3.78 -22.36
N VAL A 64 -4.15 -4.64 -22.52
CA VAL A 64 -3.28 -4.61 -23.69
C VAL A 64 -4.16 -5.08 -24.82
N ALA A 65 -4.74 -4.13 -25.54
CA ALA A 65 -5.35 -4.41 -26.83
C ALA A 65 -4.25 -5.03 -27.71
N ILE A 66 -4.36 -6.33 -27.95
CA ILE A 66 -3.58 -7.02 -28.97
C ILE A 66 -4.16 -6.53 -30.29
N SER A 67 -3.71 -5.39 -30.79
CA SER A 67 -4.05 -4.93 -32.13
C SER A 67 -2.80 -4.44 -32.85
N SER A 68 -2.42 -5.24 -33.85
CA SER A 68 -1.77 -4.88 -35.12
C SER A 68 -0.37 -4.27 -35.09
N SER A 69 0.63 -5.14 -35.20
CA SER A 69 1.72 -4.92 -36.16
C SER A 69 2.25 -6.28 -36.66
N ILE A 70 1.41 -7.00 -37.40
CA ILE A 70 1.89 -7.96 -38.39
C ILE A 70 2.58 -7.10 -39.46
N PRO A 71 3.88 -7.27 -39.77
CA PRO A 71 4.50 -6.54 -40.85
C PRO A 71 3.98 -7.08 -42.19
N GLU A 72 3.09 -6.32 -42.84
CA GLU A 72 2.85 -6.49 -44.28
C GLU A 72 4.08 -5.94 -45.01
N GLY A 73 4.79 -6.80 -45.73
CA GLY A 73 5.87 -6.35 -46.62
C GLY A 73 7.06 -7.29 -46.70
N GLY A 74 6.82 -8.58 -46.95
CA GLY A 74 7.83 -9.50 -47.45
C GLY A 74 7.40 -10.01 -48.82
N VAL A 75 7.77 -9.32 -49.89
CA VAL A 75 7.87 -9.90 -51.23
C VAL A 75 9.08 -9.27 -51.94
N VAL A 76 9.92 -10.19 -52.44
CA VAL A 76 11.13 -10.10 -53.27
C VAL A 76 11.23 -8.97 -54.27
#